data_AF-A0AAW3H749-F1
#
_entry.id   AF-A0AAW3H749-F1
#
_cell.length_a   1.000
_cell.length_b   1.000
_cell.length_c   1.000
_cell.angle_alpha   90.00
_cell.angle_beta   90.00
_cell.angle_gamma   90.00
#
_symmetry.space_group_name_H-M   'P 1'
#
loop_
_entity.id
_entity.type
_entity.pdbx_description
1 polymer ?
#
loop_
_entity_poly.entity_id
_entity_poly.type
_entity_poly.pdbx_seq_one_letter_code
_entity_poly.pdbx_strand_id
1 'polypeptide(L)'
;MKRIEIDVSRTDFEVKKGKEFKLSFKNCSREDYKIIINDSEFILKEMNVFKTICFWMIPKITISIPFNKVETYNVKVEDSTATFQWLKADDINLYTARGSVFINNLECNTCNLACGMGNTSLQGTIQQNANFTCDMGNIIFSGYQISSSYKLKVNSGLITVNGLSYTNTSHKQKNTNCESPIFDLNCNMGNITIS
;
A
#
# COMPACT_ATOMS: atom_id res chain seq x y z
N MET A 1 1.49 3.89 18.86
CA MET A 1 1.07 5.02 18.01
C MET A 1 -0.26 4.65 17.38
N LYS A 2 -1.26 5.53 17.40
CA LYS A 2 -2.59 5.21 16.87
C LYS A 2 -2.63 5.29 15.35
N ARG A 3 -2.16 6.41 14.78
CA ARG A 3 -2.30 6.65 13.34
C ARG A 3 -1.01 7.11 12.70
N ILE A 4 -0.70 6.53 11.55
CA ILE A 4 0.28 7.04 10.61
C ILE A 4 -0.44 7.37 9.30
N GLU A 5 -0.27 8.59 8.82
CA GLU A 5 -0.88 9.09 7.59
C GLU A 5 0.19 9.69 6.68
N ILE A 6 0.33 9.13 5.49
CA ILE A 6 1.27 9.59 4.46
C ILE A 6 0.46 9.84 3.20
N ASP A 7 0.30 11.11 2.84
CA ASP A 7 -0.42 11.56 1.65
C ASP A 7 0.54 12.40 0.81
N VAL A 8 1.17 11.75 -0.16
CA VAL A 8 2.27 12.33 -0.93
C VAL A 8 2.06 11.97 -2.39
N SER A 9 1.99 13.00 -3.24
CA SER A 9 1.58 12.83 -4.63
C SER A 9 2.76 12.71 -5.57
N ARG A 10 3.77 13.58 -5.47
CA ARG A 10 4.86 13.68 -6.48
C ARG A 10 6.25 13.48 -5.90
N THR A 11 6.31 13.13 -4.62
CA THR A 11 7.58 12.88 -3.93
C THR A 11 7.74 11.39 -3.67
N ASP A 12 8.88 10.86 -4.10
CA ASP A 12 9.25 9.49 -3.76
C ASP A 12 9.49 9.41 -2.26
N PHE A 13 9.07 8.32 -1.61
CA PHE A 13 9.40 8.15 -0.21
C PHE A 13 9.78 6.72 0.15
N GLU A 14 10.67 6.63 1.12
CA GLU A 14 11.17 5.36 1.64
C GLU A 14 10.97 5.32 3.15
N VAL A 15 10.24 4.33 3.63
CA VAL A 15 10.04 4.06 5.06
C VAL A 15 10.98 2.94 5.49
N LYS A 16 11.77 3.23 6.53
CA LYS A 16 12.72 2.31 7.14
C LYS A 16 12.57 2.27 8.66
N LYS A 17 13.00 1.16 9.24
CA LYS A 17 13.08 1.00 10.70
C LYS A 17 14.14 1.96 11.27
N GLY A 18 13.78 2.60 12.38
CA GLY A 18 14.62 3.56 13.09
C GLY A 18 14.60 3.37 14.60
N LYS A 19 15.43 4.16 15.30
CA LYS A 19 15.34 4.34 16.75
C LYS A 19 14.35 5.44 17.14
N GLU A 20 14.16 6.40 16.25
CA GLU A 20 13.31 7.58 16.42
C GLU A 20 12.68 7.99 15.09
N PHE A 21 11.69 8.88 15.18
CA PHE A 21 11.12 9.53 14.01
C PHE A 21 12.14 10.50 13.41
N LYS A 22 12.57 10.23 12.18
CA LYS A 22 13.48 11.12 11.45
C LYS A 22 13.07 11.24 10.00
N LEU A 23 13.06 12.47 9.50
CA LEU A 23 12.80 12.79 8.10
C LEU A 23 14.08 13.33 7.47
N SER A 24 14.41 12.84 6.28
CA SER A 24 15.48 13.37 5.43
C SER A 24 14.89 13.74 4.09
N PHE A 25 15.18 14.94 3.62
CA PHE A 25 14.66 15.49 2.37
C PHE A 25 15.79 15.59 1.35
N LYS A 26 15.50 15.25 0.10
CA LYS A 26 16.42 15.39 -1.03
C LYS A 26 15.64 16.00 -2.19
N ASN A 27 16.17 17.09 -2.77
CA ASN A 27 15.52 17.84 -3.86
C ASN A 27 14.12 18.38 -3.52
N CYS A 28 13.79 18.47 -2.23
CA CYS A 28 12.62 19.11 -1.68
C CYS A 28 12.97 19.66 -0.30
N SER A 29 12.09 20.50 0.25
CA SER A 29 12.28 21.15 1.54
C SER A 29 11.19 20.73 2.52
N ARG A 30 11.49 20.72 3.82
CA ARG A 30 10.53 20.40 4.88
C ARG A 30 9.26 21.26 4.81
N GLU A 31 9.38 22.50 4.35
CA GLU A 31 8.31 23.49 4.22
C GLU A 31 7.27 23.12 3.15
N ASP A 32 7.62 22.23 2.21
CA ASP A 32 6.69 21.74 1.17
C ASP A 32 5.63 20.77 1.75
N TYR A 33 5.79 20.37 3.03
CA TYR A 33 5.00 19.34 3.68
C TYR A 33 4.42 19.78 5.02
N LYS A 34 3.16 19.41 5.25
CA LYS A 34 2.54 19.40 6.57
C LYS A 34 3.06 18.18 7.32
N ILE A 35 3.77 18.42 8.42
CA ILE A 35 4.32 17.36 9.27
C ILE A 35 3.85 17.55 10.70
N ILE A 36 3.11 16.58 11.21
CA ILE A 36 2.68 16.48 12.61
C ILE A 36 3.29 15.19 13.16
N ILE A 37 4.03 15.31 14.27
CA ILE A 37 4.59 14.16 15.00
C ILE A 37 4.31 14.37 16.48
N ASN A 38 3.57 13.44 17.08
CA ASN A 38 3.35 13.36 18.52
C ASN A 38 3.23 11.88 18.93
N ASP A 39 2.95 11.61 20.21
CA ASP A 39 2.92 10.24 20.74
C ASP A 39 1.85 9.34 20.09
N SER A 40 0.78 9.94 19.57
CA SER A 40 -0.38 9.23 19.02
C SER A 40 -0.42 9.22 17.50
N GLU A 41 0.12 10.24 16.84
CA GLU A 41 -0.06 10.48 15.41
C GLU A 41 1.23 10.91 14.71
N PHE A 42 1.45 10.35 13.53
CA PHE A 42 2.39 10.86 12.54
C PHE A 42 1.63 11.17 11.25
N ILE A 43 1.66 12.43 10.81
CA ILE A 43 0.99 12.89 9.58
C ILE A 43 2.03 13.57 8.71
N LEU A 44 2.19 13.09 7.49
CA LEU A 44 2.98 13.70 6.43
C LEU A 44 2.07 13.92 5.23
N LYS A 45 1.77 15.20 4.93
CA LYS A 45 0.99 15.56 3.74
C LYS A 45 1.75 16.54 2.88
N GLU A 46 1.80 16.27 1.59
CA GLU A 46 2.25 17.24 0.59
C GLU A 46 1.25 18.41 0.54
N MET A 47 1.72 19.64 0.75
CA MET A 47 0.83 20.81 0.79
C MET A 47 0.73 21.52 -0.55
N ASN A 48 1.86 21.79 -1.21
CA ASN A 48 1.96 22.45 -2.50
C ASN A 48 3.42 22.40 -3.01
N VAL A 49 3.68 21.88 -4.21
CA VAL A 49 5.06 21.62 -4.70
C VAL A 49 5.41 22.38 -5.98
N PHE A 50 5.04 23.66 -6.07
CA PHE A 50 5.36 24.48 -7.26
C PHE A 50 6.39 25.59 -7.04
N LYS A 51 7.09 25.63 -5.90
CA LYS A 51 8.17 26.63 -5.71
C LYS A 51 9.59 26.11 -5.95
N THR A 52 9.82 24.80 -5.91
CA THR A 52 11.20 24.27 -5.83
C THR A 52 11.46 23.01 -6.65
N ILE A 53 10.51 22.52 -7.46
CA ILE A 53 10.78 21.36 -8.34
C ILE A 53 11.56 21.84 -9.56
N CYS A 54 12.87 21.62 -9.52
CA CYS A 54 13.66 21.57 -10.72
C CYS A 54 13.23 20.32 -11.49
N PHE A 55 12.69 20.47 -12.72
CA PHE A 55 12.17 19.39 -13.59
C PHE A 55 13.14 18.21 -13.84
N TRP A 56 14.40 18.35 -13.45
CA TRP A 56 15.47 17.37 -13.64
C TRP A 56 15.73 16.50 -12.41
N MET A 57 15.11 16.79 -11.27
CA MET A 57 15.39 16.11 -10.00
C MET A 57 14.11 15.64 -9.33
N ILE A 58 14.04 14.33 -9.07
CA ILE A 58 12.91 13.72 -8.36
C ILE A 58 13.06 14.05 -6.86
N PRO A 59 12.03 14.67 -6.22
CA PRO A 59 12.04 14.90 -4.78
C PRO A 59 11.90 13.57 -4.04
N LYS A 60 12.68 13.38 -2.99
CA LYS A 60 12.68 12.16 -2.17
C LYS A 60 12.65 12.47 -0.68
N ILE A 61 11.81 11.74 0.06
CA ILE A 61 11.81 11.70 1.53
C ILE A 61 12.25 10.33 2.02
N THR A 62 13.17 10.28 2.99
CA THR A 62 13.41 9.08 3.78
C THR A 62 12.81 9.26 5.16
N ILE A 63 11.92 8.35 5.54
CA ILE A 63 11.17 8.32 6.80
C ILE A 63 11.70 7.18 7.65
N SER A 64 12.28 7.51 8.79
CA SER A 64 12.69 6.57 9.82
C SER A 64 11.59 6.52 10.88
N ILE A 65 11.06 5.33 11.18
CA ILE A 65 9.98 5.13 12.16
C ILE A 65 10.47 4.18 13.27
N PRO A 66 10.31 4.53 14.56
CA PRO A 66 10.63 3.64 15.66
C PRO A 66 9.72 2.41 15.62
N PHE A 67 10.29 1.24 15.93
CA PHE A 67 9.56 -0.02 15.88
C PHE A 67 8.61 -0.16 17.08
N ASN A 68 7.45 0.46 16.94
CA ASN A 68 6.39 0.47 17.93
C ASN A 68 5.13 -0.13 17.32
N LYS A 69 4.19 -0.58 18.16
CA LYS A 69 2.86 -0.94 17.69
C LYS A 69 2.19 0.29 17.05
N VAL A 70 1.73 0.13 15.81
CA VAL A 70 0.91 1.11 15.09
C VAL A 70 -0.47 0.49 14.90
N GLU A 71 -1.53 1.22 15.25
CA GLU A 71 -2.90 0.69 15.04
C GLU A 71 -3.28 0.83 13.56
N THR A 72 -3.14 2.02 12.95
CA THR A 72 -3.55 2.25 11.57
C THR A 72 -2.49 2.97 10.73
N TYR A 73 -2.24 2.46 9.52
CA TYR A 73 -1.59 3.20 8.43
C TYR A 73 -2.59 3.62 7.38
N ASN A 74 -2.55 4.89 6.99
CA ASN A 74 -3.24 5.43 5.82
C ASN A 74 -2.17 5.98 4.86
N VAL A 75 -2.02 5.33 3.72
CA VAL A 75 -0.98 5.67 2.75
C VAL A 75 -1.65 5.95 1.41
N LYS A 76 -1.39 7.13 0.86
CA LYS A 76 -1.88 7.57 -0.43
C LYS A 76 -0.70 7.96 -1.30
N VAL A 77 -0.58 7.30 -2.45
CA VAL A 77 0.50 7.48 -3.43
C VAL A 77 -0.14 7.77 -4.77
N GLU A 78 0.08 8.97 -5.32
CA GLU A 78 -0.56 9.36 -6.56
C GLU A 78 0.35 9.17 -7.78
N ASP A 79 1.41 9.96 -7.90
CA ASP A 79 2.30 10.06 -9.05
C ASP A 79 3.78 9.88 -8.66
N SER A 80 4.04 9.05 -7.65
CA SER A 80 5.38 8.80 -7.11
C SER A 80 5.62 7.34 -6.76
N THR A 81 6.83 7.04 -6.30
CA THR A 81 7.20 5.72 -5.80
C THR A 81 7.31 5.72 -4.27
N ALA A 82 6.61 4.79 -3.63
CA ALA A 82 6.74 4.50 -2.22
C ALA A 82 7.42 3.15 -1.99
N THR A 83 8.41 3.12 -1.10
CA THR A 83 9.06 1.87 -0.67
C THR A 83 8.99 1.75 0.84
N PHE A 84 8.49 0.61 1.32
CA PHE A 84 8.49 0.23 2.72
C PHE A 84 9.39 -0.98 2.87
N GLN A 85 10.53 -0.80 3.53
CA GLN A 85 11.37 -1.94 3.92
C GLN A 85 10.63 -2.86 4.89
N TRP A 86 9.75 -2.26 5.70
CA TRP A 86 8.89 -2.93 6.65
C TRP A 86 7.66 -2.06 6.93
N LEU A 87 6.51 -2.69 7.13
CA LEU A 87 5.29 -2.03 7.54
C LEU A 87 4.42 -2.99 8.38
N LYS A 88 4.29 -2.68 9.68
CA LYS A 88 3.42 -3.41 10.61
C LYS A 88 2.39 -2.51 11.23
N ALA A 89 1.13 -2.94 11.17
CA ALA A 89 0.03 -2.28 11.85
C ALA A 89 -1.13 -3.25 12.06
N ASP A 90 -2.10 -2.90 12.90
CA ASP A 90 -3.34 -3.68 12.97
C ASP A 90 -4.10 -3.54 11.64
N ASP A 91 -4.31 -2.30 11.16
CA ASP A 91 -5.00 -1.98 9.92
C ASP A 91 -4.17 -1.13 8.96
N ILE A 92 -4.26 -1.44 7.66
CA ILE A 92 -3.57 -0.71 6.61
C ILE A 92 -4.55 -0.34 5.52
N ASN A 93 -4.62 0.94 5.19
CA ASN A 93 -5.36 1.47 4.06
C ASN A 93 -4.35 2.07 3.07
N LEU A 94 -4.28 1.47 1.88
CA LEU A 94 -3.35 1.86 0.83
C LEU A 94 -4.13 2.26 -0.42
N TYR A 95 -3.82 3.43 -0.96
CA TYR A 95 -4.29 3.87 -2.26
C TYR A 95 -3.11 4.21 -3.17
N THR A 96 -3.09 3.59 -4.34
CA THR A 96 -2.09 3.82 -5.37
C THR A 96 -2.80 4.31 -6.62
N ALA A 97 -2.62 5.57 -7.02
CA ALA A 97 -3.24 6.11 -8.24
C ALA A 97 -2.49 5.66 -9.50
N ARG A 98 -1.46 6.38 -9.92
CA ARG A 98 -0.62 6.10 -11.11
C ARG A 98 0.81 5.67 -10.74
N GLY A 99 1.21 5.92 -9.50
CA GLY A 99 2.52 5.63 -8.94
C GLY A 99 2.75 4.15 -8.66
N SER A 100 3.81 3.87 -7.89
CA SER A 100 4.18 2.51 -7.51
C SER A 100 4.43 2.38 -6.01
N VAL A 101 3.99 1.27 -5.43
CA VAL A 101 4.19 0.97 -4.01
C VAL A 101 4.83 -0.40 -3.87
N PHE A 102 5.91 -0.46 -3.09
CA PHE A 102 6.63 -1.69 -2.79
C PHE A 102 6.71 -1.87 -1.27
N ILE A 103 6.17 -2.95 -0.73
CA ILE A 103 6.24 -3.30 0.69
C ILE A 103 6.91 -4.66 0.82
N ASN A 104 8.13 -4.70 1.35
CA ASN A 104 8.93 -5.93 1.38
C ASN A 104 8.63 -6.82 2.59
N ASN A 105 8.14 -6.24 3.68
CA ASN A 105 7.81 -6.98 4.90
C ASN A 105 6.57 -6.37 5.56
N LEU A 106 5.42 -6.88 5.12
CA LEU A 106 4.09 -6.54 5.60
C LEU A 106 3.68 -7.47 6.74
N GLU A 107 3.19 -6.91 7.85
CA GLU A 107 2.54 -7.67 8.91
C GLU A 107 1.30 -6.90 9.40
N CYS A 108 0.10 -7.40 9.10
CA CYS A 108 -1.12 -6.77 9.60
C CYS A 108 -2.27 -7.72 9.87
N ASN A 109 -3.32 -7.22 10.53
CA ASN A 109 -4.58 -7.95 10.63
C ASN A 109 -5.42 -7.72 9.37
N THR A 110 -5.60 -6.46 8.99
CA THR A 110 -6.41 -6.06 7.84
C THR A 110 -5.60 -5.23 6.85
N CYS A 111 -5.77 -5.50 5.56
CA CYS A 111 -5.24 -4.67 4.49
C CYS A 111 -6.34 -4.32 3.48
N ASN A 112 -6.63 -3.03 3.35
CA ASN A 112 -7.49 -2.48 2.31
C ASN A 112 -6.61 -1.80 1.28
N LEU A 113 -6.65 -2.26 0.04
CA LEU A 113 -5.85 -1.72 -1.06
C LEU A 113 -6.76 -1.37 -2.23
N ALA A 114 -6.68 -0.13 -2.68
CA ALA A 114 -7.24 0.31 -3.95
C ALA A 114 -6.12 0.77 -4.89
N CYS A 115 -6.00 0.12 -6.05
CA CYS A 115 -5.02 0.43 -7.08
C CYS A 115 -5.74 0.94 -8.32
N GLY A 116 -5.45 2.19 -8.70
CA GLY A 116 -5.97 2.85 -9.89
C GLY A 116 -5.31 2.30 -11.16
N MET A 117 -4.37 3.06 -11.72
CA MET A 117 -3.57 2.70 -12.91
C MET A 117 -2.12 2.28 -12.57
N GLY A 118 -1.73 2.41 -11.30
CA GLY A 118 -0.38 2.18 -10.82
C GLY A 118 -0.05 0.71 -10.54
N ASN A 119 1.03 0.50 -9.78
CA ASN A 119 1.50 -0.83 -9.41
C ASN A 119 1.69 -0.94 -7.91
N THR A 120 1.18 -1.99 -7.29
CA THR A 120 1.38 -2.25 -5.86
C THR A 120 1.90 -3.67 -5.67
N SER A 121 3.08 -3.80 -5.07
CA SER A 121 3.69 -5.09 -4.71
C SER A 121 3.85 -5.17 -3.19
N LEU A 122 3.31 -6.23 -2.62
CA LEU A 122 3.25 -6.48 -1.19
C LEU A 122 3.84 -7.87 -0.90
N GLN A 123 4.75 -7.97 0.05
CA GLN A 123 5.29 -9.23 0.54
C GLN A 123 5.10 -9.31 2.05
N GLY A 124 4.47 -10.37 2.55
CA GLY A 124 4.29 -10.55 3.99
C GLY A 124 3.09 -11.39 4.42
N THR A 125 2.50 -11.02 5.56
CA THR A 125 1.38 -11.74 6.19
C THR A 125 0.23 -10.79 6.51
N ILE A 126 -0.97 -11.20 6.12
CA ILE A 126 -2.23 -10.57 6.51
C ILE A 126 -3.00 -11.62 7.32
N GLN A 127 -3.33 -11.32 8.57
CA GLN A 127 -3.83 -12.34 9.51
C GLN A 127 -5.35 -12.55 9.40
N GLN A 128 -6.12 -11.52 9.06
CA GLN A 128 -7.59 -11.58 9.10
C GLN A 128 -8.23 -11.31 7.73
N ASN A 129 -8.07 -10.12 7.16
CA ASN A 129 -8.81 -9.73 5.96
C ASN A 129 -7.95 -8.94 4.98
N ALA A 130 -8.07 -9.27 3.69
CA ALA A 130 -7.47 -8.54 2.60
C ALA A 130 -8.57 -8.12 1.61
N ASN A 131 -8.77 -6.82 1.44
CA ASN A 131 -9.76 -6.27 0.51
C ASN A 131 -9.02 -5.51 -0.59
N PHE A 132 -8.84 -6.13 -1.75
CA PHE A 132 -8.07 -5.56 -2.85
C PHE A 132 -8.98 -5.20 -4.02
N THR A 133 -8.95 -3.94 -4.42
CA THR A 133 -9.61 -3.44 -5.62
C THR A 133 -8.56 -2.97 -6.61
N CYS A 134 -8.61 -3.51 -7.82
CA CYS A 134 -7.73 -3.11 -8.92
C CYS A 134 -8.57 -2.57 -10.07
N ASP A 135 -8.36 -1.30 -10.42
CA ASP A 135 -9.01 -0.68 -11.55
C ASP A 135 -8.31 -1.08 -12.85
N MET A 136 -7.26 -0.38 -13.25
CA MET A 136 -6.51 -0.63 -14.50
C MET A 136 -5.06 -1.07 -14.26
N GLY A 137 -4.58 -0.96 -13.02
CA GLY A 137 -3.20 -1.21 -12.64
C GLY A 137 -2.89 -2.66 -12.34
N ASN A 138 -1.90 -2.87 -11.46
CA ASN A 138 -1.48 -4.19 -11.02
C ASN A 138 -1.33 -4.25 -9.50
N ILE A 139 -1.82 -5.34 -8.91
CA ILE A 139 -1.59 -5.70 -7.51
C ILE A 139 -0.89 -7.06 -7.49
N ILE A 140 0.23 -7.16 -6.81
CA ILE A 140 0.93 -8.41 -6.53
C ILE A 140 1.04 -8.54 -5.01
N PHE A 141 0.55 -9.64 -4.47
CA PHE A 141 0.78 -10.01 -3.08
C PHE A 141 1.45 -11.38 -3.02
N SER A 142 2.62 -11.42 -2.42
CA SER A 142 3.37 -12.64 -2.13
C SER A 142 3.28 -12.94 -0.63
N GLY A 143 2.40 -13.89 -0.27
CA GLY A 143 2.05 -14.22 1.10
C GLY A 143 2.82 -15.41 1.65
N TYR A 144 3.21 -15.37 2.94
CA TYR A 144 3.77 -16.55 3.62
C TYR A 144 2.70 -17.58 4.03
N GLN A 145 1.44 -17.15 4.12
CA GLN A 145 0.26 -17.97 4.38
C GLN A 145 -0.85 -17.51 3.45
N ILE A 146 -1.08 -18.25 2.37
CA ILE A 146 -2.15 -17.93 1.43
C ILE A 146 -3.36 -18.75 1.84
N SER A 147 -4.44 -18.06 2.18
CA SER A 147 -5.67 -18.71 2.58
C SER A 147 -6.29 -19.53 1.44
N SER A 148 -7.01 -20.58 1.81
CA SER A 148 -8.01 -21.21 0.95
C SER A 148 -9.28 -20.36 0.79
N SER A 149 -9.50 -19.38 1.67
CA SER A 149 -10.69 -18.54 1.71
C SER A 149 -10.56 -17.26 0.85
N TYR A 150 -11.24 -17.22 -0.29
CA TYR A 150 -11.30 -16.04 -1.16
C TYR A 150 -12.69 -15.83 -1.78
N LYS A 151 -12.96 -14.57 -2.10
CA LYS A 151 -14.10 -14.10 -2.90
C LYS A 151 -13.55 -13.27 -4.04
N LEU A 152 -13.89 -13.66 -5.27
CA LEU A 152 -13.41 -13.02 -6.48
C LEU A 152 -14.57 -12.38 -7.22
N LYS A 153 -14.36 -11.15 -7.69
CA LYS A 153 -15.18 -10.48 -8.68
C LYS A 153 -14.27 -9.97 -9.79
N VAL A 154 -14.50 -10.44 -11.01
CA VAL A 154 -13.73 -10.02 -12.18
C VAL A 154 -14.69 -9.42 -13.19
N ASN A 155 -14.43 -8.17 -13.58
CA ASN A 155 -15.09 -7.57 -14.74
C ASN A 155 -14.26 -7.91 -15.98
N SER A 156 -13.46 -7.01 -16.53
CA SER A 156 -12.64 -7.23 -17.74
C SER A 156 -11.17 -7.60 -17.49
N GLY A 157 -10.71 -7.66 -16.24
CA GLY A 157 -9.32 -7.95 -15.86
C GLY A 157 -9.02 -9.43 -15.61
N LEU A 158 -7.97 -9.67 -14.83
CA LEU A 158 -7.51 -11.01 -14.44
C LEU A 158 -7.19 -11.07 -12.94
N ILE A 159 -7.66 -12.12 -12.27
CA ILE A 159 -7.21 -12.47 -10.92
C ILE A 159 -6.51 -13.83 -10.97
N THR A 160 -5.29 -13.92 -10.44
CA THR A 160 -4.55 -15.17 -10.29
C THR A 160 -4.36 -15.46 -8.81
N VAL A 161 -4.80 -16.62 -8.34
CA VAL A 161 -4.60 -17.08 -6.95
C VAL A 161 -3.92 -18.44 -6.99
N ASN A 162 -2.72 -18.57 -6.39
CA ASN A 162 -1.96 -19.82 -6.36
C ASN A 162 -1.77 -20.46 -7.74
N GLY A 163 -1.54 -19.64 -8.77
CA GLY A 163 -1.38 -20.08 -10.16
C GLY A 163 -2.68 -20.39 -10.91
N LEU A 164 -3.85 -20.33 -10.26
CA LEU A 164 -5.15 -20.47 -10.91
C LEU A 164 -5.69 -19.11 -11.35
N SER A 165 -6.03 -19.00 -12.63
CA SER A 165 -6.46 -17.77 -13.28
C SER A 165 -7.99 -17.67 -13.42
N TYR A 166 -8.52 -16.49 -13.12
CA TYR A 166 -9.95 -16.16 -13.16
C TYR A 166 -10.20 -14.89 -13.97
N THR A 167 -11.12 -14.95 -14.93
CA THR A 167 -11.47 -13.84 -15.84
C THR A 167 -12.98 -13.53 -15.76
N ASN A 168 -13.50 -12.63 -16.60
CA ASN A 168 -14.93 -12.26 -16.62
C ASN A 168 -15.88 -13.46 -16.70
N THR A 169 -15.52 -14.51 -17.45
CA THR A 169 -16.36 -15.70 -17.59
C THR A 169 -16.50 -16.47 -16.27
N SER A 170 -15.61 -16.21 -15.31
CA SER A 170 -15.71 -16.73 -13.94
C SER A 170 -16.65 -15.89 -13.05
N HIS A 171 -17.13 -14.73 -13.53
CA HIS A 171 -18.02 -13.69 -12.95
C HIS A 171 -17.90 -13.45 -11.44
N LYS A 172 -18.24 -14.45 -10.62
CA LYS A 172 -18.02 -14.48 -9.18
C LYS A 172 -17.61 -15.89 -8.77
N GLN A 173 -16.46 -16.02 -8.13
CA GLN A 173 -16.00 -17.26 -7.53
C GLN A 173 -15.85 -17.05 -6.03
N LYS A 174 -16.29 -18.04 -5.26
CA LYS A 174 -16.18 -18.01 -3.80
C LYS A 174 -15.70 -19.36 -3.35
N ASN A 175 -14.55 -19.38 -2.69
CA ASN A 175 -14.10 -20.51 -1.89
C ASN A 175 -14.03 -20.00 -0.47
N THR A 176 -14.96 -20.36 0.40
CA THR A 176 -14.91 -19.94 1.80
C THR A 176 -15.08 -21.14 2.68
N ASN A 177 -13.96 -21.64 3.18
CA ASN A 177 -13.96 -22.49 4.36
C ASN A 177 -14.19 -21.66 5.64
N CYS A 178 -14.36 -20.33 5.50
CA CYS A 178 -14.52 -19.34 6.58
C CYS A 178 -13.31 -19.23 7.52
N GLU A 179 -12.19 -19.82 7.15
CA GLU A 179 -10.92 -19.68 7.84
C GLU A 179 -10.21 -18.40 7.39
N SER A 180 -9.69 -17.63 8.35
CA SER A 180 -8.86 -16.46 8.08
C SER A 180 -7.45 -16.85 7.59
N PRO A 181 -6.79 -16.02 6.78
CA PRO A 181 -7.30 -14.75 6.25
C PRO A 181 -8.36 -14.91 5.15
N ILE A 182 -9.22 -13.92 4.95
CA ILE A 182 -10.19 -13.88 3.84
C ILE A 182 -9.76 -12.83 2.83
N PHE A 183 -9.60 -13.23 1.57
CA PHE A 183 -9.28 -12.31 0.47
C PHE A 183 -10.53 -11.97 -0.34
N ASP A 184 -11.02 -10.73 -0.25
CA ASP A 184 -12.04 -10.17 -1.16
C ASP A 184 -11.34 -9.38 -2.26
N LEU A 185 -11.33 -9.96 -3.47
CA LEU A 185 -10.57 -9.46 -4.62
C LEU A 185 -11.55 -8.99 -5.70
N ASN A 186 -11.50 -7.70 -6.02
CA ASN A 186 -12.30 -7.07 -7.05
C ASN A 186 -11.39 -6.48 -8.14
N CYS A 187 -11.43 -7.08 -9.32
CA CYS A 187 -10.61 -6.67 -10.45
C CYS A 187 -11.48 -6.14 -11.59
N ASN A 188 -11.34 -4.86 -11.91
CA ASN A 188 -12.06 -4.23 -12.99
C ASN A 188 -11.41 -4.54 -14.35
N MET A 189 -10.29 -3.92 -14.68
CA MET A 189 -9.59 -4.07 -15.97
C MET A 189 -8.12 -4.48 -15.83
N GLY A 190 -7.52 -4.28 -14.65
CA GLY A 190 -6.13 -4.57 -14.36
C GLY A 190 -5.87 -6.04 -14.00
N ASN A 191 -4.85 -6.25 -13.16
CA ASN A 191 -4.47 -7.57 -12.69
C ASN A 191 -4.32 -7.62 -11.16
N ILE A 192 -4.73 -8.73 -10.55
CA ILE A 192 -4.41 -9.06 -9.15
C ILE A 192 -3.78 -10.44 -9.11
N THR A 193 -2.57 -10.55 -8.56
CA THR A 193 -1.87 -11.82 -8.37
C THR A 193 -1.62 -12.06 -6.89
N ILE A 194 -2.10 -13.20 -6.39
CA ILE A 194 -1.89 -13.71 -5.04
C ILE A 194 -1.09 -15.01 -5.15
N SER A 195 0.08 -15.05 -4.50
CA SER A 195 1.06 -16.14 -4.62
C SER A 195 1.86 -16.36 -3.35
#